data_AF-A0A6P0YLH0-F1
#
_entry.id   AF-A0A6P0YLH0-F1
#
_cell.length_a   1.000
_cell.length_b   1.000
_cell.length_c   1.000
_cell.angle_alpha   90.00
_cell.angle_beta   90.00
_cell.angle_gamma   90.00
#
_symmetry.space_group_name_H-M   'P 1'
#
loop_
_entity.id
_entity.type
_entity.pdbx_description
1 polymer ?
#
loop_
_entity_poly.entity_id
_entity_poly.type
_entity_poly.pdbx_seq_one_letter_code
_entity_poly.pdbx_strand_id
1 'polypeptide(L)'
;MVLWEVDETNDSAQFVLFLRYCNAGGCTPYNIGPIPFMEYKRDAMIPIGSLRSNPPSNRLPIRTQQQLAQQQVRRQQPSRSMRDNIITGEEVAGGISPSILAEGIIQILSVGKSNSQSDFPPITCLENRCGKSLGKYYLHSTNQKVIKSIALLDGGDKFLRDLTKPNYPTPASLHNFFPSTRQDEVMRLVIGEAALLARSEIDPTTGKYFCGDRLLERTAQILAGGLFVPIDSRVMNADNSLTILKFGQKVTTYYNSHGGTVVSCATN
;
A
#
# COMPACT_ATOMS: atom_id res chain seq x y z
N MET A 1 -6.29 -25.81 -13.39
CA MET A 1 -5.27 -25.52 -14.40
C MET A 1 -4.44 -26.77 -14.58
N VAL A 2 -4.23 -27.20 -15.81
CA VAL A 2 -3.50 -28.44 -16.14
C VAL A 2 -2.46 -28.10 -17.20
N LEU A 3 -1.25 -28.65 -17.08
CA LEU A 3 -0.24 -28.60 -18.13
C LEU A 3 -0.79 -29.37 -19.34
N TRP A 4 -0.87 -28.72 -20.49
CA TRP A 4 -1.50 -29.29 -21.67
C TRP A 4 -0.47 -29.69 -22.73
N GLU A 5 0.44 -28.78 -23.07
CA GLU A 5 1.47 -28.99 -24.10
C GLU A 5 2.85 -28.48 -23.63
N VAL A 6 3.89 -29.15 -24.11
CA VAL A 6 5.30 -28.80 -23.89
C VAL A 6 5.99 -28.79 -25.25
N ASP A 7 6.58 -27.67 -25.63
CA ASP A 7 7.40 -27.54 -26.84
C ASP A 7 8.89 -27.49 -26.42
N GLU A 8 9.57 -28.62 -26.61
CA GLU A 8 11.00 -28.76 -26.29
C GLU A 8 11.92 -28.01 -27.26
N THR A 9 11.41 -27.62 -28.44
CA THR A 9 12.18 -26.90 -29.45
C THR A 9 12.27 -25.42 -29.12
N ASN A 10 11.17 -24.86 -28.62
CA ASN A 10 11.06 -23.47 -28.19
C ASN A 10 11.19 -23.28 -26.67
N ASP A 11 11.45 -24.37 -25.93
CA ASP A 11 11.59 -24.39 -24.47
C ASP A 11 10.39 -23.72 -23.75
N SER A 12 9.17 -24.01 -24.21
CA SER A 12 7.93 -23.43 -23.66
C SER A 12 6.89 -24.48 -23.25
N ALA A 13 6.03 -24.09 -22.30
CA ALA A 13 4.96 -24.94 -21.79
C ALA A 13 3.63 -24.16 -21.74
N GLN A 14 2.56 -24.80 -22.20
CA GLN A 14 1.22 -24.22 -22.28
C GLN A 14 0.27 -24.84 -21.26
N PHE A 15 -0.60 -23.99 -20.71
CA PHE A 15 -1.57 -24.35 -19.68
C PHE A 15 -3.00 -24.09 -20.13
N VAL A 16 -3.90 -25.01 -19.77
CA VAL A 16 -5.34 -24.88 -20.01
C VAL A 16 -6.08 -24.81 -18.67
N LEU A 17 -7.08 -23.93 -18.60
CA LEU A 17 -7.97 -23.81 -17.45
C LEU A 17 -9.31 -24.48 -17.74
N PHE A 18 -9.65 -25.46 -16.92
CA PHE A 18 -10.98 -26.06 -16.89
C PHE A 18 -11.79 -25.39 -15.79
N LEU A 19 -12.93 -24.82 -16.17
CA LEU A 19 -13.92 -24.26 -15.24
C LEU A 19 -15.19 -25.12 -15.32
N ARG A 20 -15.79 -25.41 -14.18
CA ARG A 20 -17.14 -25.97 -14.11
C ARG A 20 -18.06 -24.88 -13.59
N TYR A 21 -19.03 -24.51 -14.40
CA TYR A 21 -20.11 -23.64 -13.97
C TYR A 21 -21.35 -24.50 -13.71
N CYS A 22 -21.94 -24.33 -12.53
CA CYS A 22 -23.11 -25.08 -12.11
C CYS A 22 -24.30 -24.12 -11.99
N ASN A 23 -25.44 -24.53 -12.53
CA ASN A 23 -26.73 -23.90 -12.29
C ASN A 23 -27.72 -24.94 -11.73
N ALA A 24 -28.95 -24.51 -11.44
CA ALA A 24 -29.99 -25.38 -10.88
C ALA A 24 -30.36 -26.60 -11.76
N GLY A 25 -29.91 -26.64 -13.02
CA GLY A 25 -30.12 -27.75 -13.96
C GLY A 25 -28.88 -28.64 -14.21
N GLY A 26 -27.75 -28.41 -13.52
CA GLY A 26 -26.54 -29.23 -13.66
C GLY A 26 -25.25 -28.41 -13.86
N CYS A 27 -24.12 -29.10 -13.99
CA CYS A 27 -22.81 -28.49 -14.20
C CYS A 27 -22.27 -28.82 -15.60
N THR A 28 -21.94 -27.79 -16.38
CA THR A 28 -21.38 -27.95 -17.73
C THR A 28 -19.88 -27.66 -17.69
N PRO A 29 -19.01 -28.51 -18.28
CA PRO A 29 -17.57 -28.24 -18.37
C PRO A 29 -17.27 -27.19 -19.45
N TYR A 30 -16.46 -26.20 -19.11
CA TYR A 30 -15.89 -25.23 -20.05
C TYR A 30 -14.36 -25.30 -20.01
N ASN A 31 -13.72 -25.30 -21.18
CA ASN A 31 -12.27 -25.17 -21.33
C ASN A 31 -11.95 -23.79 -21.92
N ILE A 32 -11.09 -23.04 -21.23
CA ILE A 32 -10.49 -21.83 -21.79
C ILE A 32 -9.13 -22.26 -22.33
N GLY A 33 -9.05 -22.36 -23.67
CA GLY A 33 -7.84 -22.71 -24.43
C GLY A 33 -6.70 -21.71 -24.21
N PRO A 34 -5.51 -21.99 -24.76
CA PRO A 34 -4.22 -21.56 -24.21
C PRO A 34 -4.21 -20.08 -23.86
N ILE A 35 -3.95 -19.80 -22.59
CA ILE A 35 -4.04 -18.47 -22.03
C ILE A 35 -2.77 -17.70 -22.44
N PRO A 36 -2.84 -16.72 -23.36
CA PRO A 36 -1.66 -16.15 -24.01
C PRO A 36 -0.77 -15.31 -23.08
N PHE A 37 -1.21 -15.07 -21.84
CA PHE A 37 -0.44 -14.37 -20.80
C PHE A 37 0.23 -15.32 -19.78
N MET A 38 0.13 -16.65 -19.96
CA MET A 38 0.76 -17.66 -19.10
C MET A 38 1.61 -18.64 -19.91
N GLU A 39 2.65 -18.12 -20.55
CA GLU A 39 3.70 -18.91 -21.19
C GLU A 39 4.94 -18.91 -20.31
N TYR A 40 5.41 -20.10 -19.92
CA TYR A 40 6.59 -20.26 -19.05
C TYR A 40 7.76 -20.78 -19.87
N LYS A 41 8.92 -20.16 -19.70
CA LYS A 41 10.20 -20.61 -20.28
C LYS A 41 10.86 -21.65 -19.38
N ARG A 42 11.79 -22.44 -19.93
CA ARG A 42 12.66 -23.34 -19.17
C ARG A 42 13.25 -22.60 -17.93
N ASP A 43 13.15 -23.24 -16.77
CA ASP A 43 13.52 -22.77 -15.41
C ASP A 43 12.64 -21.68 -14.76
N ALA A 44 11.51 -21.31 -15.36
CA ALA A 44 10.56 -20.41 -14.69
C ALA A 44 9.79 -21.12 -13.57
N MET A 45 9.58 -20.44 -12.44
CA MET A 45 8.80 -20.97 -11.31
C MET A 45 7.33 -21.13 -11.70
N ILE A 46 6.82 -22.37 -11.67
CA ILE A 46 5.42 -22.69 -11.96
C ILE A 46 4.69 -22.94 -10.62
N PRO A 47 3.73 -22.09 -10.22
CA PRO A 47 3.00 -22.27 -8.97
C PRO A 47 2.00 -23.43 -9.10
N ILE A 48 2.23 -24.52 -8.36
CA ILE A 48 1.30 -25.66 -8.26
C ILE A 48 0.39 -25.48 -7.04
N GLY A 49 -0.93 -25.57 -7.24
CA GLY A 49 -1.94 -25.45 -6.18
C GLY A 49 -1.91 -26.62 -5.18
N SER A 50 -2.30 -26.36 -3.94
CA SER A 50 -2.28 -27.32 -2.82
C SER A 50 -3.21 -28.53 -3.01
N LEU A 51 -2.70 -29.75 -2.77
CA LEU A 51 -3.39 -31.05 -2.98
C LEU A 51 -4.24 -31.55 -1.80
N ARG A 52 -4.65 -30.68 -0.84
CA ARG A 52 -5.44 -31.13 0.32
C ARG A 52 -6.95 -30.92 0.10
N SER A 53 -7.66 -32.04 0.01
CA SER A 53 -9.12 -32.13 -0.02
C SER A 53 -9.72 -31.84 1.36
N ASN A 54 -10.07 -30.59 1.62
CA ASN A 54 -11.10 -30.16 2.59
C ASN A 54 -11.46 -28.70 2.25
N PRO A 55 -12.72 -28.37 1.89
CA PRO A 55 -13.09 -26.99 1.67
C PRO A 55 -13.41 -26.33 3.02
N PRO A 56 -12.64 -25.31 3.40
CA PRO A 56 -13.28 -24.09 3.84
C PRO A 56 -12.70 -22.85 3.15
N SER A 57 -13.61 -22.16 2.46
CA SER A 57 -13.78 -20.71 2.34
C SER A 57 -12.52 -19.83 2.26
N ASN A 58 -12.25 -19.37 1.04
CA ASN A 58 -11.59 -18.12 0.65
C ASN A 58 -10.45 -17.62 1.54
N ARG A 59 -9.25 -18.15 1.31
CA ARG A 59 -8.00 -17.39 1.45
C ARG A 59 -7.00 -17.84 0.39
N LEU A 60 -6.60 -16.92 -0.49
CA LEU A 60 -5.35 -17.05 -1.22
C LEU A 60 -4.22 -16.48 -0.35
N PRO A 61 -3.15 -17.23 -0.06
CA PRO A 61 -1.94 -16.67 0.50
C PRO A 61 -1.06 -16.13 -0.63
N ILE A 62 -0.64 -14.88 -0.44
CA ILE A 62 0.51 -14.26 -1.08
C ILE A 62 1.77 -14.85 -0.44
N ARG A 63 2.76 -15.29 -1.24
CA ARG A 63 4.17 -14.88 -1.03
C ARG A 63 5.18 -15.36 -2.08
N THR A 64 5.89 -14.35 -2.63
CA THR A 64 7.34 -14.23 -2.89
C THR A 64 8.09 -15.26 -3.74
N GLN A 65 8.79 -14.74 -4.77
CA GLN A 65 10.27 -14.54 -4.80
C GLN A 65 10.58 -13.62 -6.01
N GLN A 66 11.05 -12.39 -5.83
CA GLN A 66 12.49 -12.05 -5.76
C GLN A 66 13.40 -13.02 -6.53
N GLN A 67 13.63 -12.73 -7.82
CA GLN A 67 14.92 -12.29 -8.38
C GLN A 67 14.96 -12.63 -9.87
N LEU A 68 14.95 -11.59 -10.72
CA LEU A 68 15.75 -11.47 -11.94
C LEU A 68 15.37 -10.15 -12.65
N ALA A 69 16.05 -9.09 -12.22
CA ALA A 69 16.45 -8.03 -13.13
C ALA A 69 17.70 -7.39 -12.53
N GLN A 70 18.79 -8.15 -12.57
CA GLN A 70 20.11 -7.55 -12.68
C GLN A 70 20.14 -6.83 -14.04
N GLN A 71 19.83 -5.53 -14.04
CA GLN A 71 20.39 -4.63 -15.04
C GLN A 71 21.08 -3.50 -14.31
N GLN A 72 22.40 -3.51 -14.48
CA GLN A 72 23.36 -2.60 -13.90
C GLN A 72 23.04 -1.17 -14.33
N VAL A 73 22.64 -0.33 -13.37
CA VAL A 73 22.88 1.11 -13.47
C VAL A 73 23.91 1.46 -12.41
N ARG A 74 25.15 1.64 -12.87
CA ARG A 74 26.32 2.07 -12.11
C ARG A 74 26.02 3.42 -11.44
N ARG A 75 25.59 3.41 -10.18
CA ARG A 75 25.55 4.61 -9.33
C ARG A 75 26.89 4.78 -8.64
N GLN A 76 27.64 5.78 -9.10
CA GLN A 76 28.73 6.37 -8.33
C GLN A 76 28.15 6.94 -7.02
N GLN A 77 28.71 6.53 -5.88
CA GLN A 77 28.41 7.09 -4.57
C GLN A 77 29.09 8.46 -4.43
N PRO A 78 28.38 9.52 -4.00
CA PRO A 78 29.02 10.62 -3.30
C PRO A 78 29.12 10.22 -1.82
N SER A 79 30.34 10.01 -1.36
CA SER A 79 30.70 9.99 0.05
C SER A 79 30.62 11.42 0.60
N ARG A 80 29.84 11.65 1.67
CA ARG A 80 30.14 12.65 2.71
C ARG A 80 29.25 12.48 3.94
N SER A 81 29.93 12.10 5.03
CA SER A 81 29.73 12.51 6.43
C SER A 81 28.30 12.68 6.95
N MET A 82 27.84 11.66 7.68
CA MET A 82 26.83 11.79 8.74
C MET A 82 27.23 12.89 9.73
N ARG A 83 26.47 13.97 9.76
CA ARG A 83 26.17 14.72 10.98
C ARG A 83 24.68 15.04 10.98
N ASP A 84 24.11 14.92 12.16
CA ASP A 84 22.72 15.12 12.56
C ASP A 84 21.93 16.08 11.68
N ASN A 85 21.06 15.54 10.83
CA ASN A 85 19.88 16.25 10.39
C ASN A 85 18.67 15.46 10.91
N ILE A 86 18.11 15.96 12.01
CA ILE A 86 16.68 15.83 12.28
C ILE A 86 16.00 16.16 10.95
N ILE A 87 15.32 15.21 10.34
CA ILE A 87 14.62 15.42 9.06
C ILE A 87 13.48 16.39 9.35
N THR A 88 13.79 17.68 9.28
CA THR A 88 12.82 18.73 8.99
C THR A 88 12.28 18.35 7.61
N GLY A 89 11.00 17.99 7.52
CA GLY A 89 10.32 17.80 6.23
C GLY A 89 10.20 19.14 5.47
N GLU A 90 11.33 19.73 5.11
CA GLU A 90 11.41 20.93 4.31
C GLU A 90 10.90 20.61 2.90
N GLU A 91 9.78 21.25 2.58
CA GLU A 91 9.21 21.37 1.24
C GLU A 91 8.84 20.04 0.57
N VAL A 92 7.86 19.38 1.18
CA VAL A 92 7.05 18.27 0.66
C VAL A 92 7.18 18.12 -0.86
N ALA A 93 7.77 17.00 -1.26
CA ALA A 93 8.15 16.76 -2.64
C ALA A 93 7.01 17.06 -3.63
N GLY A 94 7.29 17.95 -4.58
CA GLY A 94 6.30 18.37 -5.57
C GLY A 94 5.30 19.41 -5.07
N GLY A 95 5.58 20.11 -3.96
CA GLY A 95 4.78 21.25 -3.47
C GLY A 95 3.46 20.87 -2.80
N ILE A 96 3.30 19.62 -2.36
CA ILE A 96 2.07 19.13 -1.74
C ILE A 96 1.94 19.69 -0.31
N SER A 97 0.77 20.19 0.06
CA SER A 97 0.41 20.59 1.42
C SER A 97 0.03 19.36 2.26
N PRO A 98 0.82 18.96 3.27
CA PRO A 98 0.57 17.73 4.00
C PRO A 98 -0.66 17.82 4.88
N SER A 99 -0.98 19.00 5.41
CA SER A 99 -2.18 19.20 6.23
C SER A 99 -3.44 18.95 5.43
N ILE A 100 -3.57 19.59 4.26
CA ILE A 100 -4.74 19.46 3.38
C ILE A 100 -4.86 18.02 2.87
N LEU A 101 -3.74 17.39 2.47
CA LEU A 101 -3.76 16.00 2.01
C LEU A 101 -4.17 15.04 3.14
N ALA A 102 -3.64 15.24 4.35
CA ALA A 102 -3.97 14.41 5.50
C ALA A 102 -5.45 14.56 5.91
N GLU A 103 -5.99 15.78 5.84
CA GLU A 103 -7.42 16.04 6.07
C GLU A 103 -8.28 15.34 5.01
N GLY A 104 -7.92 15.43 3.73
CA GLY A 104 -8.63 14.72 2.66
C GLY A 104 -8.63 13.21 2.87
N ILE A 105 -7.51 12.63 3.26
CA ILE A 105 -7.42 11.21 3.61
C ILE A 105 -8.38 10.85 4.74
N ILE A 106 -8.38 11.62 5.84
CA ILE A 106 -9.30 11.37 6.96
C ILE A 106 -10.74 11.47 6.50
N GLN A 107 -11.11 12.55 5.80
CA GLN A 107 -12.48 12.79 5.36
C GLN A 107 -13.01 11.64 4.51
N ILE A 108 -12.18 11.10 3.60
CA ILE A 108 -12.57 9.96 2.76
C ILE A 108 -12.63 8.66 3.59
N LEU A 109 -11.72 8.44 4.53
CA LEU A 109 -11.71 7.26 5.40
C LEU A 109 -12.79 7.26 6.48
N SER A 110 -13.29 8.44 6.88
CA SER A 110 -14.32 8.62 7.90
C SER A 110 -15.74 8.53 7.36
N VAL A 111 -15.93 8.53 6.03
CA VAL A 111 -17.27 8.38 5.43
C VAL A 111 -17.92 7.08 5.91
N GLY A 112 -19.04 7.21 6.63
CA GLY A 112 -19.80 6.06 7.15
C GLY A 112 -19.27 5.45 8.46
N LYS A 113 -18.27 6.07 9.10
CA LYS A 113 -17.81 5.69 10.45
C LYS A 113 -18.30 6.72 11.47
N SER A 114 -18.75 6.27 12.65
CA SER A 114 -19.09 7.20 13.74
C SER A 114 -17.83 7.93 14.19
N ASN A 115 -17.94 9.24 14.44
CA ASN A 115 -16.84 10.11 14.89
C ASN A 115 -16.36 9.81 16.33
N SER A 116 -16.59 8.61 16.84
CA SER A 116 -16.16 8.18 18.16
C SER A 116 -14.65 7.99 18.16
N GLN A 117 -13.94 8.98 18.69
CA GLN A 117 -12.51 8.93 19.02
C GLN A 117 -12.12 7.79 20.00
N SER A 118 -13.11 7.01 20.45
CA SER A 118 -13.04 5.86 21.35
C SER A 118 -12.96 4.50 20.65
N ASP A 119 -13.18 4.40 19.34
CA ASP A 119 -13.11 3.13 18.62
C ASP A 119 -11.73 2.93 18.00
N PHE A 120 -10.79 2.46 18.82
CA PHE A 120 -9.54 1.93 18.27
C PHE A 120 -9.88 0.72 17.39
N PRO A 121 -9.47 0.73 16.10
CA PRO A 121 -9.72 -0.41 15.24
C PRO A 121 -9.17 -1.70 15.86
N PRO A 122 -9.79 -2.85 15.56
CA PRO A 122 -9.26 -4.14 16.00
C PRO A 122 -7.81 -4.31 15.52
N ILE A 123 -7.06 -5.18 16.21
CA ILE A 123 -5.68 -5.50 15.80
C ILE A 123 -5.71 -6.04 14.37
N THR A 124 -4.95 -5.42 13.50
CA THR A 124 -4.72 -5.90 12.13
C THR A 124 -3.35 -6.54 12.06
N CYS A 125 -3.30 -7.78 11.58
CA CYS A 125 -2.05 -8.51 11.38
C CYS A 125 -1.81 -8.67 9.88
N LEU A 126 -0.65 -8.19 9.42
CA LEU A 126 -0.13 -8.54 8.10
C LEU A 126 1.04 -9.50 8.31
N GLU A 127 0.88 -10.74 7.83
CA GLU A 127 1.80 -11.85 8.09
C GLU A 127 2.00 -12.06 9.60
N ASN A 128 3.22 -11.81 10.11
CA ASN A 128 3.60 -11.94 11.52
C ASN A 128 3.75 -10.59 12.24
N ARG A 129 3.36 -9.48 11.61
CA ARG A 129 3.40 -8.15 12.21
C ARG A 129 1.99 -7.68 12.50
N CYS A 130 1.56 -7.91 13.74
CA CYS A 130 0.32 -7.41 14.29
C CYS A 130 0.51 -5.97 14.79
N GLY A 131 -0.49 -5.13 14.52
CA GLY A 131 -0.52 -3.77 15.03
C GLY A 131 -1.93 -3.23 15.09
N LYS A 132 -2.03 -1.98 15.51
CA LYS A 132 -3.28 -1.23 15.58
C LYS A 132 -3.11 0.07 14.82
N SER A 133 -4.18 0.52 14.19
CA SER A 133 -4.27 1.91 13.74
C SER A 133 -4.40 2.83 14.95
N LEU A 134 -3.53 3.84 15.01
CA LEU A 134 -3.44 4.75 16.15
C LEU A 134 -3.90 6.15 15.76
N GLY A 135 -4.74 6.71 16.62
CA GLY A 135 -5.06 8.14 16.63
C GLY A 135 -5.81 8.68 15.40
N LYS A 136 -5.70 9.99 15.22
CA LYS A 136 -6.41 10.84 14.24
C LYS A 136 -6.25 10.36 12.81
N TYR A 137 -5.05 9.88 12.45
CA TYR A 137 -4.72 9.49 11.07
C TYR A 137 -4.76 7.98 10.82
N TYR A 138 -5.21 7.19 11.81
CA TYR A 138 -5.21 5.72 11.73
C TYR A 138 -3.83 5.12 11.39
N LEU A 139 -2.74 5.79 11.76
CA LEU A 139 -1.38 5.36 11.44
C LEU A 139 -1.10 4.02 12.11
N HIS A 140 -0.71 3.02 11.32
CA HIS A 140 -0.50 1.68 11.85
C HIS A 140 0.72 1.63 12.77
N SER A 141 0.60 0.95 13.91
CA SER A 141 1.65 0.88 14.94
C SER A 141 2.93 0.16 14.49
N THR A 142 2.91 -0.50 13.34
CA THR A 142 4.11 -1.11 12.73
C THR A 142 4.84 -0.15 11.78
N ASN A 143 4.30 1.05 11.52
CA ASN A 143 4.95 2.07 10.73
C ASN A 143 6.25 2.51 11.44
N GLN A 144 7.37 2.50 10.71
CA GLN A 144 8.68 2.79 11.30
C GLN A 144 8.80 4.21 11.85
N LYS A 145 8.10 5.19 11.27
CA LYS A 145 8.07 6.57 11.78
C LYS A 145 7.28 6.68 13.08
N VAL A 146 6.18 5.93 13.19
CA VAL A 146 5.40 5.81 14.45
C VAL A 146 6.25 5.16 15.54
N ILE A 147 6.86 4.00 15.24
CA ILE A 147 7.74 3.28 16.17
C ILE A 147 8.86 4.19 16.67
N LYS A 148 9.61 4.82 15.75
CA LYS A 148 10.71 5.71 16.11
C LYS A 148 10.23 6.92 16.92
N SER A 149 9.09 7.51 16.56
CA SER A 149 8.56 8.66 17.27
C SER A 149 8.15 8.30 18.71
N ILE A 150 7.55 7.13 18.93
CA ILE A 150 7.11 6.70 20.27
C ILE A 150 8.28 6.18 21.11
N ALA A 151 9.21 5.42 20.51
CA ALA A 151 10.35 4.82 21.22
C ALA A 151 11.32 5.85 21.82
N LEU A 152 11.29 7.10 21.35
CA LEU A 152 12.06 8.21 21.93
C LEU A 152 11.56 8.69 23.29
N LEU A 153 10.35 8.28 23.70
CA LEU A 153 9.77 8.65 24.99
C LEU A 153 10.11 7.63 26.07
N ASP A 154 10.28 8.08 27.30
CA ASP A 154 10.42 7.21 28.46
C ASP A 154 9.20 6.29 28.59
N GLY A 155 9.44 4.98 28.55
CA GLY A 155 8.38 3.96 28.55
C GLY A 155 7.73 3.70 27.19
N GLY A 156 8.17 4.38 26.12
CA GLY A 156 7.65 4.21 24.76
C GLY A 156 7.76 2.79 24.22
N ASP A 157 8.89 2.11 24.48
CA ASP A 157 9.07 0.70 24.11
C ASP A 157 8.06 -0.23 24.80
N LYS A 158 7.73 0.07 26.06
CA LYS A 158 6.71 -0.69 26.80
C LYS A 158 5.33 -0.43 26.21
N PHE A 159 5.01 0.83 25.92
CA PHE A 159 3.77 1.20 25.23
C PHE A 159 3.63 0.44 23.90
N LEU A 160 4.66 0.45 23.05
CA LEU A 160 4.66 -0.23 21.76
C LEU A 160 4.44 -1.75 21.87
N ARG A 161 5.08 -2.42 22.84
CA ARG A 161 4.86 -3.85 23.10
C ARG A 161 3.43 -4.14 23.54
N ASP A 162 2.87 -3.26 24.36
CA ASP A 162 1.54 -3.41 24.95
C ASP A 162 0.40 -3.15 23.94
N LEU A 163 0.66 -2.56 22.77
CA LEU A 163 -0.32 -2.38 21.69
C LEU A 163 -0.95 -3.68 21.17
N THR A 164 -0.33 -4.82 21.44
CA THR A 164 -0.89 -6.14 21.10
C THR A 164 -1.95 -6.62 22.10
N LYS A 165 -2.08 -5.96 23.26
CA LYS A 165 -3.07 -6.32 24.27
C LYS A 165 -4.48 -5.95 23.81
N PRO A 166 -5.50 -6.77 24.16
CA PRO A 166 -6.89 -6.40 23.92
C PRO A 166 -7.23 -5.11 24.66
N ASN A 167 -8.08 -4.26 24.07
CA ASN A 167 -8.56 -3.00 24.67
C ASN A 167 -7.47 -1.98 25.07
N TYR A 168 -6.27 -2.13 24.52
CA TYR A 168 -5.16 -1.17 24.62
C TYR A 168 -4.83 -0.63 23.22
N PRO A 169 -4.35 0.62 23.07
CA PRO A 169 -4.14 1.65 24.11
C PRO A 169 -5.47 2.24 24.59
N THR A 170 -5.48 2.79 25.81
CA THR A 170 -6.57 3.70 26.24
C THR A 170 -6.35 5.09 25.64
N PRO A 171 -7.40 5.94 25.49
CA PRO A 171 -7.23 7.31 24.99
C PRO A 171 -6.18 8.12 25.76
N ALA A 172 -6.15 7.99 27.10
CA ALA A 172 -5.15 8.64 27.94
C ALA A 172 -3.73 8.13 27.67
N SER A 173 -3.54 6.81 27.58
CA SER A 173 -2.22 6.26 27.25
C SER A 173 -1.77 6.67 25.85
N LEU A 174 -2.67 6.69 24.87
CA LEU A 174 -2.34 7.14 23.53
C LEU A 174 -1.98 8.62 23.53
N HIS A 175 -2.70 9.47 24.27
CA HIS A 175 -2.36 10.88 24.39
C HIS A 175 -0.96 11.10 24.98
N ASN A 176 -0.57 10.31 25.99
CA ASN A 176 0.74 10.44 26.62
C ASN A 176 1.90 10.02 25.70
N PHE A 177 1.72 8.97 24.90
CA PHE A 177 2.81 8.41 24.07
C PHE A 177 2.78 8.86 22.61
N PHE A 178 1.61 9.25 22.10
CA PHE A 178 1.41 9.69 20.73
C PHE A 178 0.35 10.80 20.65
N PRO A 179 0.61 11.97 21.28
CA PRO A 179 -0.32 13.10 21.26
C PRO A 179 -0.55 13.63 19.84
N SER A 180 -1.67 14.33 19.61
CA SER A 180 -2.07 14.80 18.28
C SER A 180 -0.98 15.57 17.53
N THR A 181 -0.24 16.46 18.20
CA THR A 181 0.89 17.20 17.60
C THR A 181 1.94 16.27 17.02
N ARG A 182 2.29 15.20 17.74
CA ARG A 182 3.24 14.18 17.28
C ARG A 182 2.67 13.33 16.15
N GLN A 183 1.36 13.09 16.16
CA GLN A 183 0.68 12.42 15.04
C GLN A 183 0.74 13.27 13.77
N ASP A 184 0.52 14.58 13.88
CA ASP A 184 0.62 15.53 12.76
C ASP A 184 2.05 15.55 12.18
N GLU A 185 3.08 15.58 13.05
CA GLU A 185 4.48 15.49 12.64
C GLU A 185 4.81 14.20 11.89
N VAL A 186 4.37 13.04 12.42
CA VAL A 186 4.61 11.75 11.78
C VAL A 186 3.84 11.64 10.46
N MET A 187 2.59 12.09 10.40
CA MET A 187 1.79 12.07 9.18
C MET A 187 2.44 12.90 8.08
N ARG A 188 2.98 14.08 8.41
CA ARG A 188 3.74 14.92 7.48
C ARG A 188 4.94 14.19 6.88
N LEU A 189 5.69 13.45 7.70
CA LEU A 189 6.83 12.65 7.23
C LEU A 189 6.38 11.49 6.33
N VAL A 190 5.29 10.82 6.68
CA VAL A 190 4.72 9.71 5.90
C VAL A 190 4.22 10.20 4.53
N ILE A 191 3.55 11.36 4.48
CA ILE A 191 3.16 12.01 3.23
C ILE A 191 4.38 12.37 2.38
N GLY A 192 5.40 12.99 2.99
CA GLY A 192 6.61 13.38 2.27
C GLY A 192 7.32 12.18 1.63
N GLU A 193 7.41 11.06 2.35
CA GLU A 193 8.01 9.82 1.83
C GLU A 193 7.19 9.22 0.68
N ALA A 194 5.85 9.19 0.80
CA ALA A 194 4.98 8.74 -0.27
C ALA A 194 5.06 9.63 -1.52
N ALA A 195 5.13 10.95 -1.34
CA ALA A 195 5.25 11.92 -2.44
C ALA A 195 6.59 11.80 -3.16
N LEU A 196 7.69 11.60 -2.42
CA LEU A 196 9.01 11.35 -3.00
C LEU A 196 9.03 10.08 -3.84
N LEU A 197 8.41 9.01 -3.35
CA LEU A 197 8.29 7.75 -4.09
C LEU A 197 7.46 7.96 -5.36
N ALA A 198 6.25 8.53 -5.24
CA ALA A 198 5.36 8.79 -6.37
C ALA A 198 6.05 9.60 -7.48
N ARG A 199 6.75 10.68 -7.12
CA ARG A 199 7.48 11.54 -8.08
C ARG A 199 8.59 10.80 -8.83
N SER A 200 9.12 9.71 -8.27
CA SER A 200 10.16 8.90 -8.90
C SER A 200 9.62 7.80 -9.81
N GLU A 201 8.30 7.55 -9.79
CA GLU A 201 7.63 6.59 -10.66
C GLU A 201 7.20 7.23 -11.99
N ILE A 202 7.00 6.39 -13.00
CA ILE A 202 6.49 6.80 -14.32
C ILE A 202 4.97 6.64 -14.35
N ASP A 203 4.24 7.69 -14.71
CA ASP A 203 2.81 7.62 -14.96
C ASP A 203 2.57 6.85 -16.27
N PRO A 204 1.90 5.67 -16.21
CA PRO A 204 1.67 4.84 -17.38
C PRO A 204 0.78 5.53 -18.42
N THR A 205 0.01 6.55 -18.02
CA THR A 205 -0.88 7.29 -18.93
C THR A 205 -0.11 8.27 -19.80
N THR A 206 0.97 8.85 -19.28
CA THR A 206 1.71 9.93 -19.95
C THR A 206 3.11 9.52 -20.40
N GLY A 207 3.65 8.42 -19.87
CA GLY A 207 5.03 8.01 -20.07
C GLY A 207 6.06 8.94 -19.41
N LYS A 208 5.62 9.90 -18.58
CA LYS A 208 6.46 10.86 -17.86
C LYS A 208 6.42 10.59 -16.36
N TYR A 209 7.33 11.20 -15.60
CA TYR A 209 7.25 11.19 -14.15
C TYR A 209 5.94 11.80 -13.65
N PHE A 210 5.41 11.30 -12.54
CA PHE A 210 4.24 11.86 -11.89
C PHE A 210 4.47 13.34 -11.48
N CYS A 211 3.50 14.19 -11.81
CA CYS A 211 3.46 15.62 -11.49
C CYS A 211 2.00 16.10 -11.38
N GLY A 212 1.78 17.32 -10.87
CA GLY A 212 0.45 17.90 -10.73
C GLY A 212 -0.54 16.99 -9.98
N ASP A 213 -1.80 16.97 -10.44
CA ASP A 213 -2.87 16.15 -9.86
C ASP A 213 -2.56 14.65 -9.85
N ARG A 214 -1.83 14.16 -10.86
CA ARG A 214 -1.45 12.75 -10.94
C ARG A 214 -0.43 12.39 -9.85
N LEU A 215 0.44 13.32 -9.46
CA LEU A 215 1.33 13.14 -8.31
C LEU A 215 0.55 13.06 -6.99
N LEU A 216 -0.44 13.94 -6.79
CA LEU A 216 -1.33 13.90 -5.62
C LEU A 216 -2.08 12.57 -5.54
N GLU A 217 -2.66 12.16 -6.66
CA GLU A 217 -3.43 10.93 -6.76
C GLU A 217 -2.55 9.73 -6.42
N ARG A 218 -1.37 9.64 -7.04
CA ARG A 218 -0.44 8.53 -6.79
C ARG A 218 0.07 8.51 -5.35
N THR A 219 0.35 9.69 -4.77
CA THR A 219 0.73 9.81 -3.36
C THR A 219 -0.37 9.25 -2.45
N ALA A 220 -1.63 9.62 -2.69
CA ALA A 220 -2.77 9.09 -1.92
C ALA A 220 -2.96 7.58 -2.12
N GLN A 221 -2.73 7.05 -3.33
CA GLN A 221 -2.76 5.61 -3.59
C GLN A 221 -1.71 4.86 -2.76
N ILE A 222 -0.47 5.35 -2.68
CA ILE A 222 0.62 4.77 -1.86
C ILE A 222 0.25 4.79 -0.37
N LEU A 223 -0.37 5.87 0.10
CA LEU A 223 -0.79 5.98 1.50
C LEU A 223 -1.92 4.99 1.85
N ALA A 224 -2.81 4.69 0.90
CA ALA A 224 -3.89 3.73 1.10
C ALA A 224 -3.46 2.27 0.91
N GLY A 225 -2.62 2.00 -0.09
CA GLY A 225 -2.25 0.64 -0.51
C GLY A 225 -0.87 0.17 -0.07
N GLY A 226 -0.05 1.07 0.48
CA GLY A 226 1.35 0.82 0.82
C GLY A 226 2.32 1.01 -0.35
N LEU A 227 3.62 0.87 -0.06
CA LEU A 227 4.73 1.19 -0.98
C LEU A 227 4.71 0.40 -2.30
N PHE A 228 4.16 -0.81 -2.31
CA PHE A 228 4.17 -1.69 -3.48
C PHE A 228 2.82 -1.77 -4.19
N VAL A 229 1.90 -0.87 -3.87
CA VAL A 229 0.59 -0.88 -4.51
C VAL A 229 0.74 -0.60 -6.01
N PRO A 230 0.14 -1.42 -6.90
CA PRO A 230 0.12 -1.14 -8.32
C PRO A 230 -0.43 0.26 -8.60
N ILE A 231 0.13 0.92 -9.60
CA ILE A 231 -0.37 2.20 -10.09
C ILE A 231 -1.80 2.02 -10.59
N ASP A 232 -2.69 2.94 -10.21
CA ASP A 232 -4.10 2.96 -10.59
C ASP A 232 -4.83 1.66 -10.25
N SER A 233 -4.43 1.05 -9.12
CA SER A 233 -4.96 -0.22 -8.65
C SER A 233 -6.48 -0.19 -8.47
N ARG A 234 -7.14 -1.16 -9.09
CA ARG A 234 -8.58 -1.43 -8.92
C ARG A 234 -8.88 -2.34 -7.73
N VAL A 235 -7.87 -2.75 -6.98
CA VAL A 235 -8.06 -3.45 -5.71
C VAL A 235 -8.77 -2.53 -4.73
N MET A 236 -9.71 -3.07 -3.96
CA MET A 236 -10.38 -2.32 -2.91
C MET A 236 -9.39 -1.91 -1.81
N ASN A 237 -9.59 -0.73 -1.25
CA ASN A 237 -8.89 -0.28 -0.06
C ASN A 237 -9.28 -1.15 1.15
N ALA A 238 -8.56 -0.98 2.26
CA ALA A 238 -8.70 -1.87 3.43
C ALA A 238 -10.11 -1.93 4.05
N ASP A 239 -10.97 -0.93 3.81
CA ASP A 239 -12.35 -0.91 4.29
C ASP A 239 -13.39 -1.30 3.22
N ASN A 240 -12.94 -1.82 2.08
CA ASN A 240 -13.77 -2.26 0.95
C ASN A 240 -14.73 -1.19 0.39
N SER A 241 -14.55 0.08 0.72
CA SER A 241 -15.47 1.15 0.31
C SER A 241 -15.14 1.69 -1.08
N LEU A 242 -13.86 1.69 -1.45
CA LEU A 242 -13.36 2.31 -2.69
C LEU A 242 -12.21 1.49 -3.26
N THR A 243 -12.04 1.49 -4.58
CA THR A 243 -10.77 1.05 -5.15
C THR A 243 -9.66 2.03 -4.78
N ILE A 244 -8.41 1.58 -4.72
CA ILE A 244 -7.28 2.45 -4.40
C ILE A 244 -7.17 3.61 -5.39
N LEU A 245 -7.42 3.34 -6.68
CA LEU A 245 -7.58 4.38 -7.72
C LEU A 245 -8.65 5.42 -7.33
N LYS A 246 -9.88 4.98 -7.01
CA LYS A 246 -10.97 5.90 -6.64
C LYS A 246 -10.69 6.66 -5.35
N PHE A 247 -10.00 6.02 -4.40
CA PHE A 247 -9.53 6.68 -3.18
C PHE A 247 -8.60 7.85 -3.53
N GLY A 248 -7.57 7.59 -4.34
CA GLY A 248 -6.66 8.63 -4.80
C GLY A 248 -7.37 9.79 -5.49
N GLN A 249 -8.28 9.49 -6.42
CA GLN A 249 -9.05 10.50 -7.16
C GLN A 249 -9.91 11.38 -6.24
N LYS A 250 -10.59 10.77 -5.25
CA LYS A 250 -11.41 11.51 -4.28
C LYS A 250 -10.55 12.39 -3.38
N VAL A 251 -9.41 11.90 -2.92
CA VAL A 251 -8.46 12.69 -2.11
C VAL A 251 -7.93 13.88 -2.93
N THR A 252 -7.56 13.68 -4.20
CA THR A 252 -7.14 14.78 -5.08
C THR A 252 -8.25 15.80 -5.28
N THR A 253 -9.50 15.36 -5.48
CA THR A 253 -10.65 16.28 -5.60
C THR A 253 -10.84 17.11 -4.33
N TYR A 254 -10.80 16.47 -3.15
CA TYR A 254 -10.86 17.18 -1.88
C TYR A 254 -9.71 18.18 -1.75
N TYR A 255 -8.49 17.75 -2.04
CA TYR A 255 -7.29 18.58 -1.94
C TYR A 255 -7.40 19.86 -2.77
N ASN A 256 -7.82 19.72 -4.03
CA ASN A 256 -7.97 20.84 -4.95
C ASN A 256 -9.12 21.78 -4.54
N SER A 257 -10.22 21.24 -3.99
CA SER A 257 -11.36 22.06 -3.54
C SER A 257 -11.09 22.83 -2.23
N HIS A 258 -10.00 22.52 -1.52
CA HIS A 258 -9.63 23.15 -0.25
C HIS A 258 -8.35 24.00 -0.36
N GLY A 259 -8.05 24.49 -1.57
CA GLY A 259 -6.95 25.43 -1.81
C GLY A 259 -5.56 24.78 -1.75
N GLY A 260 -5.49 23.46 -1.88
CA GLY A 260 -4.22 22.75 -2.00
C GLY A 260 -3.47 23.16 -3.27
N THR A 261 -2.14 23.21 -3.17
CA THR A 261 -1.26 23.49 -4.30
C THR A 261 -0.39 22.27 -4.61
N VAL A 262 0.00 22.09 -5.85
CA VAL A 262 0.96 21.07 -6.28
C VAL A 262 1.75 21.63 -7.45
N VAL A 263 3.05 21.34 -7.50
CA VAL A 263 3.91 21.78 -8.59
C VAL A 263 3.40 21.17 -9.89
N SER A 264 3.06 22.06 -10.82
CA SER A 264 2.59 21.70 -12.15
C SER A 264 3.67 20.95 -12.92
N CYS A 265 3.26 20.09 -13.86
CA CYS A 265 4.19 19.47 -14.80
C CYS A 265 4.91 20.55 -15.59
N ALA A 266 6.22 20.42 -15.78
CA ALA A 266 6.95 21.29 -16.71
C ALA A 266 6.37 21.10 -18.12
N THR A 267 5.88 22.19 -18.71
CA THR A 267 5.50 22.24 -20.11
C THR A 267 6.78 22.38 -20.93
N ASN A 268 7.11 21.34 -21.71
CA ASN A 268 8.09 21.47 -22.79
C ASN A 268 7.43 22.16 -23.98
#